data_AF-A0A1J3K8S2-F1
#
_entry.id   AF-A0A1J3K8S2-F1
#
_cell.length_a   1.000
_cell.length_b   1.000
_cell.length_c   1.000
_cell.angle_alpha   90.00
_cell.angle_beta   90.00
_cell.angle_gamma   90.00
#
_symmetry.space_group_name_H-M   'P 1'
#
loop_
_entity.id
_entity.type
_entity.pdbx_description
1 polymer ?
#
loop_
_entity_poly.entity_id
_entity_poly.type
_entity_poly.pdbx_seq_one_letter_code
_entity_poly.pdbx_strand_id
1 'polypeptide(L)'
;KEMNWPLKAVVSTPAVLGYSLEKRTVPRCNVIQALMAKGLLGSELPPMSPVLAITDEAFLDKYVRNHDDKELVAELMAIFTERRERNR
;
A
#
# COMPACT_ATOMS: atom_id res chain seq x y z
N LYS A 1 -11.77 0.81 2.23
CA LYS A 1 -12.00 0.33 0.85
C LYS A 1 -11.36 -1.04 0.71
N GLU A 2 -11.97 -1.93 -0.08
CA GLU A 2 -11.47 -3.28 -0.35
C GLU A 2 -10.52 -3.30 -1.54
N MET A 3 -9.62 -4.30 -1.61
CA MET A 3 -8.58 -4.40 -2.64
C MET A 3 -8.87 -5.42 -3.73
N ASN A 4 -9.96 -6.20 -3.67
CA ASN A 4 -10.37 -7.16 -4.72
C ASN A 4 -9.28 -8.14 -5.21
N TRP A 5 -8.32 -8.53 -4.36
CA TRP A 5 -7.38 -9.59 -4.72
C TRP A 5 -8.08 -10.95 -4.86
N PRO A 6 -7.70 -11.79 -5.84
CA PRO A 6 -8.29 -13.11 -5.99
C PRO A 6 -7.92 -14.01 -4.80
N LEU A 7 -8.82 -14.94 -4.45
CA LEU A 7 -8.61 -15.87 -3.33
C LEU A 7 -7.28 -16.63 -3.44
N LYS A 8 -6.88 -17.03 -4.66
CA LYS A 8 -5.60 -17.67 -4.94
C LYS A 8 -4.40 -16.84 -4.45
N ALA A 9 -4.44 -15.52 -4.58
CA ALA A 9 -3.36 -14.64 -4.13
C ALA A 9 -3.27 -14.60 -2.60
N VAL A 10 -4.42 -14.63 -1.90
CA VAL A 10 -4.48 -14.70 -0.42
C VAL A 10 -3.89 -16.01 0.06
N VAL A 11 -4.34 -17.14 -0.49
CA VAL A 11 -3.86 -18.49 -0.12
C VAL A 11 -2.37 -18.66 -0.41
N SER A 12 -1.84 -18.00 -1.45
CA SER A 12 -0.41 -18.05 -1.79
C SER A 12 0.46 -17.15 -0.91
N THR A 13 -0.13 -16.31 -0.05
CA THR A 13 0.60 -15.35 0.79
C THR A 13 0.09 -15.37 2.24
N PRO A 14 0.05 -16.51 2.95
CA PRO A 14 -0.65 -16.64 4.24
C PRO A 14 -0.15 -15.69 5.34
N ALA A 15 1.11 -15.26 5.28
CA ALA A 15 1.69 -14.32 6.24
C ALA A 15 0.92 -12.99 6.33
N VAL A 16 0.23 -12.58 5.27
CA VAL A 16 -0.53 -11.32 5.25
C VAL A 16 -1.70 -11.29 6.22
N LEU A 17 -2.22 -12.48 6.59
CA LEU A 17 -3.30 -12.62 7.56
C LEU A 17 -2.83 -12.33 9.00
N GLY A 18 -1.53 -12.44 9.25
CA GLY A 18 -0.92 -12.14 10.55
C GLY A 18 -0.54 -10.67 10.74
N TYR A 19 -0.64 -9.83 9.70
CA TYR A 19 -0.28 -8.42 9.81
C TYR A 19 -1.42 -7.57 10.36
N SER A 20 -1.05 -6.52 11.10
CA SER A 20 -2.02 -5.54 11.59
C SER A 20 -2.71 -4.84 10.42
N LEU A 21 -4.03 -4.96 10.36
CA LEU A 21 -4.83 -4.26 9.35
C LEU A 21 -4.63 -2.75 9.46
N GLU A 22 -4.71 -2.22 10.68
CA GLU A 22 -4.63 -0.77 10.92
C GLU A 22 -3.25 -0.19 10.69
N LYS A 23 -2.19 -0.90 11.12
CA LYS A 23 -0.82 -0.38 11.07
C LYS A 23 -0.09 -0.69 9.77
N ARG A 24 -0.49 -1.74 9.04
CA ARG A 24 0.22 -2.19 7.84
C ARG A 24 -0.69 -2.28 6.62
N THR A 25 -1.78 -3.05 6.69
CA THR A 25 -2.57 -3.37 5.48
C THR A 25 -3.29 -2.14 4.94
N VAL A 26 -4.08 -1.45 5.77
CA VAL A 26 -4.90 -0.31 5.33
C VAL A 26 -4.05 0.85 4.78
N PRO A 27 -2.98 1.32 5.47
CA PRO A 27 -2.17 2.43 4.94
C PRO A 27 -1.55 2.11 3.58
N ARG A 28 -1.03 0.89 3.42
CA ARG A 28 -0.41 0.47 2.15
C ARG A 28 -1.44 0.30 1.03
N CYS A 29 -2.59 -0.29 1.32
CA CYS A 29 -3.67 -0.41 0.35
C CYS A 29 -4.20 0.95 -0.11
N ASN A 30 -4.29 1.94 0.80
CA ASN A 30 -4.70 3.30 0.44
C ASN A 30 -3.71 3.96 -0.52
N VAL A 31 -2.40 3.82 -0.30
CA VAL A 31 -1.36 4.29 -1.22
C VAL A 31 -1.53 3.66 -2.60
N ILE A 32 -1.70 2.33 -2.67
CA ILE A 32 -1.92 1.64 -3.96
C ILE A 32 -3.18 2.14 -4.66
N GLN A 33 -4.27 2.36 -3.93
CA GLN A 33 -5.51 2.89 -4.51
C GLN A 33 -5.35 4.31 -5.04
N ALA A 34 -4.62 5.18 -4.33
CA ALA A 34 -4.34 6.54 -4.78
C ALA A 34 -3.52 6.53 -6.09
N LEU A 35 -2.49 5.69 -6.15
CA LEU A 35 -1.67 5.50 -7.35
C LEU A 35 -2.49 4.98 -8.54
N MET A 36 -3.34 3.96 -8.33
CA MET A 36 -4.23 3.45 -9.38
C MET A 36 -5.23 4.51 -9.85
N ALA A 37 -5.82 5.29 -8.93
CA ALA A 37 -6.75 6.36 -9.28
C ALA A 37 -6.11 7.49 -10.11
N LYS A 38 -4.80 7.72 -9.90
CA LYS A 38 -4.00 8.68 -10.68
C LYS A 38 -3.41 8.09 -11.97
N GLY A 39 -3.64 6.81 -12.26
CA GLY A 39 -3.08 6.12 -13.42
C GLY A 39 -1.57 5.87 -13.35
N LEU A 40 -0.99 5.97 -12.15
CA LEU A 40 0.45 5.77 -11.88
C LEU A 40 0.80 4.31 -11.58
N LEU A 41 -0.22 3.45 -11.51
CA LEU A 41 -0.13 2.00 -11.53
C LEU A 41 -1.01 1.49 -12.67
N GLY A 42 -0.69 0.29 -13.17
CA GLY A 42 -1.53 -0.38 -14.17
C GLY A 42 -2.97 -0.58 -13.70
N SER A 43 -3.85 -0.96 -14.62
CA SER A 43 -5.26 -1.26 -14.34
C SER A 43 -5.44 -2.49 -13.44
N GLU A 44 -4.44 -3.36 -13.40
CA GLU A 44 -4.43 -4.56 -12.57
C GLU A 44 -3.79 -4.31 -11.20
N LEU A 45 -4.31 -5.00 -10.19
CA LEU A 45 -3.78 -4.92 -8.84
C LEU A 45 -2.38 -5.52 -8.77
N PRO A 46 -1.43 -4.84 -8.08
CA PRO A 46 -0.13 -5.42 -7.85
C PRO A 46 -0.23 -6.70 -7.00
N PRO A 47 0.72 -7.64 -7.15
CA PRO A 47 0.75 -8.84 -6.32
C PRO A 47 0.74 -8.51 -4.83
N MET A 48 0.11 -9.35 -4.01
CA MET A 48 -0.10 -9.05 -2.59
C MET A 48 1.21 -9.00 -1.79
N SER A 49 2.17 -9.87 -2.12
CA SER A 49 3.47 -9.94 -1.43
C SER A 49 4.28 -8.62 -1.46
N PRO A 50 4.57 -7.99 -2.62
CA PRO A 50 5.28 -6.71 -2.65
C PRO A 50 4.48 -5.56 -2.03
N VAL A 51 3.16 -5.67 -1.88
CA VAL A 51 2.37 -4.66 -1.17
C VAL A 51 2.45 -4.87 0.34
N LEU A 52 2.24 -6.09 0.84
CA LEU A 52 1.98 -6.35 2.27
C LEU A 52 3.13 -7.03 3.01
N ALA A 53 3.95 -7.85 2.35
CA ALA A 53 4.95 -8.69 3.00
C ALA A 53 6.33 -8.03 3.16
N ILE A 54 6.60 -6.96 2.42
CA ILE A 54 7.90 -6.26 2.49
C ILE A 54 7.97 -5.26 3.67
N THR A 55 9.17 -4.80 4.00
CA THR A 55 9.42 -3.78 5.03
C THR A 55 8.77 -2.45 4.65
N ASP A 56 8.59 -1.55 5.62
CA ASP A 56 8.08 -0.20 5.35
C ASP A 56 9.03 0.55 4.42
N GLU A 57 10.34 0.48 4.67
CA GLU A 57 11.36 1.11 3.82
C GLU A 57 11.25 0.68 2.36
N ALA A 58 11.18 -0.64 2.11
CA ALA A 58 11.08 -1.17 0.76
C ALA A 58 9.73 -0.82 0.10
N PHE A 59 8.65 -0.72 0.88
CA PHE A 59 7.36 -0.27 0.37
C PHE A 59 7.40 1.21 -0.03
N LEU A 60 7.97 2.05 0.82
CA LEU A 60 8.10 3.49 0.57
C LEU A 60 9.00 3.75 -0.65
N ASP A 61 10.13 3.06 -0.76
CA ASP A 61 10.99 3.17 -1.94
C ASP A 61 10.23 2.81 -3.21
N LYS A 62 9.52 1.68 -3.19
CA LYS A 62 8.89 1.14 -4.40
C LYS A 62 7.67 1.91 -4.87
N TYR A 63 6.80 2.33 -3.96
CA TYR A 63 5.49 2.87 -4.30
C TYR A 63 5.34 4.36 -4.02
N VAL A 64 6.18 4.94 -3.15
CA VAL A 64 6.02 6.32 -2.69
C VAL A 64 7.13 7.24 -3.18
N ARG A 65 8.40 6.87 -3.00
CA ARG A 65 9.56 7.73 -3.33
C ARG A 65 10.08 7.58 -4.75
N ASN A 66 9.59 6.60 -5.51
CA ASN A 66 9.97 6.36 -6.90
C ASN A 66 9.25 7.29 -7.91
N HIS A 67 8.76 8.45 -7.46
CA HIS A 67 8.10 9.43 -8.31
C HIS A 67 8.89 10.75 -8.24
N ASP A 68 9.10 11.39 -9.40
CA ASP A 68 9.83 12.66 -9.48
C ASP A 68 9.05 13.85 -8.90
N ASP A 69 7.71 13.75 -8.92
CA ASP A 69 6.81 14.76 -8.40
C ASP A 69 6.82 14.76 -6.86
N LYS A 70 7.44 15.79 -6.27
CA LYS A 70 7.56 15.96 -4.83
C LYS A 70 6.22 16.18 -4.12
N GLU A 71 5.25 16.81 -4.79
CA GLU A 71 3.91 17.02 -4.21
C GLU A 71 3.17 15.69 -4.11
N LEU A 72 3.26 14.87 -5.17
CA LEU A 72 2.73 13.50 -5.16
C LEU A 72 3.39 12.65 -4.07
N VAL A 73 4.73 12.69 -3.94
CA VAL A 73 5.45 11.95 -2.89
C VAL A 73 4.94 12.37 -1.50
N ALA A 74 4.76 13.67 -1.27
CA ALA A 74 4.24 14.20 0.00
C ALA A 74 2.79 13.73 0.27
N GLU A 75 1.93 13.74 -0.74
CA GLU A 75 0.55 13.24 -0.65
C GLU A 75 0.53 11.75 -0.28
N LEU A 76 1.30 10.92 -0.98
CA LEU A 76 1.38 9.48 -0.73
C LEU A 76 1.97 9.18 0.66
N MET A 77 2.95 9.95 1.12
CA MET A 77 3.48 9.87 2.48
C MET A 77 2.40 10.20 3.51
N ALA A 78 1.61 11.26 3.29
CA ALA A 78 0.51 11.63 4.18
C ALA A 78 -0.55 10.53 4.28
N ILE A 79 -0.92 9.91 3.15
CA ILE A 79 -1.84 8.76 3.11
C ILE A 79 -1.29 7.56 3.90
N PHE A 80 0.02 7.30 3.78
CA PHE A 80 0.68 6.22 4.51
C PHE A 80 0.70 6.48 6.04
N THR A 81 0.71 7.74 6.48
CA THR A 81 0.79 8.11 7.91
C THR A 81 -0.55 8.51 8.55
N GLU A 82 -1.61 8.75 7.77
CA GLU A 82 -2.88 9.40 8.17
C GLU A 82 -3.62 8.77 9.38
N ARG A 83 -3.38 7.50 9.70
CA ARG A 83 -3.98 6.83 10.88
C ARG A 83 -3.05 6.70 12.08
N ARG A 84 -1.75 6.92 11.92
CA ARG A 84 -0.79 6.82 13.03
C ARG A 84 -1.02 7.93 14.07
N GLU A 85 -1.62 9.04 13.67
CA GLU A 85 -1.78 10.23 14.52
C GLU A 85 -3.10 10.29 15.30
N ARG A 86 -4.13 9.52 14.93
CA ARG A 86 -5.44 9.53 15.62
C ARG A 86 -5.48 8.73 16.92
N ASN A 87 -4.50 7.84 17.14
CA ASN A 87 -4.45 6.93 18.27
C ASN A 87 -3.27 7.25 19.23
N ARG A 88 -2.81 8.51 19.24
CA ARG A 88 -1.76 8.99 20.16
C ARG A 88 -2.33 10.00 21.14
#